data_AF-A0A2D6UIR1-F1
#
_entry.id   AF-A0A2D6UIR1-F1
#
_cell.length_a   1.000
_cell.length_b   1.000
_cell.length_c   1.000
_cell.angle_alpha   90.00
_cell.angle_beta   90.00
_cell.angle_gamma   90.00
#
_symmetry.space_group_name_H-M   'P 1'
#
loop_
_entity.id
_entity.type
_entity.pdbx_description
1 polymer ?
#
loop_
_entity_poly.entity_id
_entity_poly.type
_entity_poly.pdbx_seq_one_letter_code
_entity_poly.pdbx_strand_id
1 'polypeptide(L)'
;YKTQRSHILPLWRHRYTLLSGITPSGEVDAVSGATESHRFALDPYLEAGKGNEFVLCVEINAPGDTNNEFSDSLLGQPSLLYTCLVEVDRVEPYYLFELTGHGGGDALETGNVQYDLEMIGSAKKMKDLFLAKIEG
;
A
#
# COMPACT_ATOMS: atom_id res chain seq x y z
N TYR A 1 -8.08 -13.66 -19.79
CA TYR A 1 -6.85 -12.86 -19.58
C TYR A 1 -6.78 -12.50 -18.11
N LYS A 2 -5.71 -12.89 -17.40
CA LYS A 2 -5.51 -12.60 -15.98
C LYS A 2 -4.63 -11.35 -15.90
N THR A 3 -5.15 -10.26 -15.37
CA THR A 3 -4.35 -9.04 -15.15
C THR A 3 -3.25 -9.34 -14.14
N GLN A 4 -2.01 -8.93 -14.45
CA GLN A 4 -0.88 -9.15 -13.55
C GLN A 4 -1.01 -8.26 -12.31
N ARG A 5 -0.65 -8.79 -11.13
CA ARG A 5 -0.72 -8.03 -9.87
C ARG A 5 0.13 -6.76 -9.90
N SER A 6 1.23 -6.75 -10.65
CA SER A 6 2.06 -5.57 -10.92
C SER A 6 1.26 -4.42 -11.54
N HIS A 7 0.22 -4.71 -12.32
CA HIS A 7 -0.62 -3.69 -12.95
C HIS A 7 -1.72 -3.19 -12.01
N ILE A 8 -2.01 -3.92 -10.94
CA ILE A 8 -3.05 -3.58 -9.95
C ILE A 8 -2.45 -2.83 -8.76
N LEU A 9 -1.31 -3.33 -8.24
CA LEU A 9 -0.60 -2.79 -7.07
C LEU A 9 0.90 -2.65 -7.38
N PRO A 10 1.28 -1.74 -8.28
CA PRO A 10 2.67 -1.60 -8.73
C PRO A 10 3.63 -1.21 -7.61
N LEU A 11 3.22 -0.33 -6.69
CA LEU A 11 4.11 0.17 -5.63
C LEU A 11 4.49 -0.96 -4.67
N TRP A 12 3.50 -1.72 -4.22
CA TRP A 12 3.70 -2.92 -3.42
C TRP A 12 4.56 -3.95 -4.15
N ARG A 13 4.29 -4.19 -5.44
CA ARG A 13 5.00 -5.22 -6.22
C ARG A 13 6.48 -4.88 -6.39
N HIS A 14 6.81 -3.62 -6.64
CA HIS A 14 8.20 -3.16 -6.73
C HIS A 14 8.92 -3.26 -5.38
N ARG A 15 8.28 -2.82 -4.29
CA ARG A 15 8.83 -2.98 -2.93
C ARG A 15 9.07 -4.45 -2.58
N TYR A 16 8.13 -5.32 -2.93
CA TYR A 16 8.26 -6.76 -2.74
C TYR A 16 9.44 -7.33 -3.53
N THR A 17 9.57 -6.96 -4.80
CA THR A 17 10.67 -7.43 -5.66
C THR A 17 12.02 -7.00 -5.08
N LEU A 18 12.13 -5.76 -4.60
CA LEU A 18 13.34 -5.23 -3.98
C LEU A 18 13.73 -5.97 -2.70
N LEU A 19 12.75 -6.36 -1.88
CA LEU A 19 12.99 -7.07 -0.62
C LEU A 19 13.23 -8.58 -0.80
N SER A 20 12.53 -9.22 -1.74
CA SER A 20 12.53 -10.69 -1.91
C SER A 20 13.42 -11.19 -3.05
N GLY A 21 13.80 -10.32 -3.99
CA GLY A 21 14.45 -10.70 -5.24
C GLY A 21 13.53 -11.40 -6.26
N ILE A 22 12.24 -11.60 -5.94
CA ILE A 22 11.29 -12.30 -6.80
C ILE A 22 10.69 -11.34 -7.80
N THR A 23 10.93 -11.59 -9.09
CA THR A 23 10.54 -10.71 -10.21
C THR A 23 9.03 -10.52 -10.34
N PRO A 24 8.56 -9.37 -10.87
CA PRO A 24 7.14 -9.02 -10.97
C PRO A 24 6.25 -10.03 -11.72
N SER A 25 6.83 -10.78 -12.66
CA SER A 25 6.16 -11.75 -13.54
C SER A 25 5.85 -13.11 -12.91
N GLY A 26 6.34 -13.40 -11.70
CA GLY A 26 6.06 -14.67 -11.04
C GLY A 26 4.58 -14.82 -10.64
N GLU A 27 4.02 -16.02 -10.81
CA GLU A 27 2.72 -16.39 -10.21
C GLU A 27 2.87 -16.54 -8.70
N VAL A 28 2.92 -15.41 -7.98
CA VAL A 28 2.90 -15.40 -6.52
C VAL A 28 1.47 -15.15 -6.07
N ASP A 29 0.82 -16.19 -5.53
CA ASP A 29 -0.60 -16.12 -5.15
C ASP A 29 -0.84 -15.53 -3.75
N ALA A 30 0.17 -15.38 -2.91
CA ALA A 30 0.21 -14.49 -1.74
C ALA A 30 1.59 -14.58 -1.09
N VAL A 31 2.11 -13.48 -0.56
CA VAL A 31 3.08 -13.53 0.55
C VAL A 31 2.73 -12.42 1.54
N SER A 32 2.24 -12.82 2.71
CA SER A 32 2.66 -12.20 3.96
C SER A 32 3.22 -13.31 4.84
N GLY A 33 4.35 -13.04 5.49
CA GLY A 33 4.83 -13.85 6.61
C GLY A 33 4.17 -13.36 7.90
N ALA A 34 2.85 -13.44 7.98
CA ALA A 34 2.23 -13.64 9.27
C ALA A 34 2.39 -15.13 9.57
N THR A 35 2.82 -15.52 10.77
CA THR A 35 2.91 -16.94 11.15
C THR A 35 1.55 -17.63 10.93
N GLU A 36 1.45 -18.96 11.05
CA GLU A 36 0.15 -19.69 10.99
C GLU A 36 -0.93 -19.11 11.94
N SER A 37 -0.55 -18.22 12.87
CA SER A 37 -1.43 -17.46 13.76
C SER A 37 -1.77 -16.02 13.33
N HIS A 38 -1.46 -15.62 12.10
CA HIS A 38 -1.64 -14.25 11.57
C HIS A 38 -0.86 -13.16 12.33
N ARG A 39 0.30 -13.49 12.92
CA ARG A 39 1.14 -12.55 13.67
C ARG A 39 2.40 -12.17 12.88
N PHE A 40 2.66 -10.87 12.77
CA PHE A 40 3.97 -10.35 12.36
C PHE A 40 4.86 -10.25 13.59
N ALA A 41 6.07 -10.83 13.55
CA ALA A 41 7.04 -10.70 14.63
C ALA A 41 7.74 -9.34 14.51
N LEU A 42 7.07 -8.29 15.00
CA LEU A 42 7.62 -6.93 15.11
C LEU A 42 8.13 -6.63 16.52
N ASP A 43 8.08 -7.61 17.43
CA ASP A 43 8.39 -7.46 18.85
C ASP A 43 9.72 -6.73 19.14
N PRO A 44 10.84 -6.92 18.40
CA PRO A 44 12.08 -6.18 18.64
C PRO A 44 12.02 -4.70 18.21
N TYR A 45 11.05 -4.35 17.38
CA TYR A 45 10.89 -3.02 16.79
C TYR A 45 9.76 -2.22 17.47
N LEU A 46 8.81 -2.90 18.10
CA LEU A 46 7.72 -2.30 18.88
C LEU A 46 8.06 -2.16 20.37
N GLU A 47 9.34 -1.93 20.68
CA GLU A 47 9.79 -1.71 22.06
C GLU A 47 9.60 -0.24 22.47
N ALA A 48 8.77 -0.02 23.48
CA ALA A 48 8.54 1.31 24.05
C ALA A 48 9.79 1.86 24.77
N GLY A 49 9.96 3.18 24.73
CA GLY A 49 11.05 3.93 25.32
C GLY A 49 12.34 3.94 24.49
N LYS A 50 12.31 3.44 23.25
CA LYS A 50 13.48 3.40 22.35
C LYS A 50 13.47 4.48 21.26
N GLY A 51 12.40 5.25 21.13
CA GLY A 51 12.24 6.24 20.07
C GLY A 51 12.12 5.61 18.68
N ASN A 52 11.63 4.37 18.60
CA ASN A 52 11.49 3.67 17.33
C ASN A 52 10.35 4.27 16.51
N GLU A 53 10.59 4.40 15.21
CA GLU A 53 9.61 4.89 14.25
C GLU A 53 9.59 4.01 12.99
N PHE A 54 8.42 3.88 12.38
CA PHE A 54 8.27 3.20 11.10
C PHE A 54 7.09 3.76 10.31
N VAL A 55 7.12 3.59 8.99
CA VAL A 55 6.01 3.99 8.12
C VAL A 55 5.17 2.76 7.76
N LEU A 56 3.88 2.83 8.02
CA LEU A 56 2.91 1.90 7.46
C LEU A 56 2.43 2.41 6.11
N CYS A 57 2.46 1.54 5.10
CA CYS A 57 2.00 1.83 3.74
C CYS A 57 0.87 0.87 3.37
N VAL A 58 -0.25 1.41 2.90
CA VAL A 58 -1.41 0.65 2.42
C VAL A 58 -1.71 1.10 0.99
N GLU A 59 -1.59 0.19 0.03
CA GLU A 59 -1.94 0.43 -1.36
C GLU A 59 -3.23 -0.30 -1.73
N ILE A 60 -4.18 0.39 -2.35
CA ILE A 60 -5.52 -0.14 -2.63
C ILE A 60 -5.96 0.26 -4.03
N ASN A 61 -6.52 -0.67 -4.79
CA ASN A 61 -7.13 -0.42 -6.09
C ASN A 61 -8.66 -0.63 -6.02
N ALA A 62 -9.42 0.24 -6.71
CA ALA A 62 -10.83 0.01 -7.02
C ALA A 62 -10.95 -0.57 -8.44
N PRO A 63 -11.10 -1.90 -8.58
CA PRO A 63 -11.18 -2.51 -9.90
C PRO A 63 -12.41 -2.01 -10.66
N GLY A 64 -12.22 -1.66 -11.93
CA GLY A 64 -13.29 -1.18 -12.82
C GLY A 64 -13.81 0.23 -12.53
N ASP A 65 -13.21 0.99 -11.59
CA ASP A 65 -13.57 2.38 -11.31
C ASP A 65 -12.98 3.33 -12.37
N THR A 66 -13.55 3.34 -13.56
CA THR A 66 -13.09 4.13 -14.71
C THR A 66 -13.46 5.61 -14.61
N ASN A 67 -12.71 6.47 -15.28
CA ASN A 67 -13.09 7.86 -15.56
C ASN A 67 -12.58 8.28 -16.96
N ASN A 68 -12.66 9.58 -17.30
CA ASN A 68 -12.21 10.07 -18.61
C ASN A 68 -10.72 9.86 -18.87
N GLU A 69 -9.89 9.90 -17.83
CA GLU A 69 -8.44 9.70 -17.91
C GLU A 69 -8.06 8.21 -17.87
N PHE A 70 -8.89 7.38 -17.25
CA PHE A 70 -8.65 5.95 -17.02
C PHE A 70 -9.83 5.11 -17.48
N SER A 71 -9.79 4.66 -18.75
CA SER A 71 -10.89 3.94 -19.40
C SER A 71 -10.80 2.41 -19.34
N ASP A 72 -9.77 1.85 -18.68
CA ASP A 72 -9.61 0.40 -18.57
C ASP A 72 -10.71 -0.19 -17.68
N SER A 73 -11.61 -0.98 -18.26
CA SER A 73 -12.77 -1.54 -17.56
C SER A 73 -12.44 -2.58 -16.49
N LEU A 74 -11.20 -3.05 -16.43
CA LEU A 74 -10.74 -4.07 -15.49
C LEU A 74 -9.91 -3.45 -14.36
N LEU A 75 -8.99 -2.55 -14.71
CA LEU A 75 -8.14 -1.85 -13.74
C LEU A 75 -8.80 -0.62 -13.14
N GLY A 76 -9.53 0.15 -13.94
CA GLY A 76 -10.07 1.46 -13.57
C GLY A 76 -8.95 2.49 -13.32
N GLN A 77 -9.21 3.39 -12.39
CA GLN A 77 -8.25 4.36 -11.87
C GLN A 77 -7.06 3.66 -11.18
N PRO A 78 -5.89 4.33 -11.10
CA PRO A 78 -4.72 3.84 -10.40
C PRO A 78 -5.00 3.46 -8.93
N SER A 79 -4.20 2.54 -8.40
CA SER A 79 -4.17 2.25 -6.97
C SER A 79 -3.78 3.51 -6.18
N LEU A 80 -4.37 3.68 -5.00
CA LEU A 80 -4.06 4.77 -4.07
C LEU A 80 -3.18 4.27 -2.95
N LEU A 81 -2.16 5.06 -2.63
CA LEU A 81 -1.24 4.84 -1.53
C LEU A 81 -1.64 5.71 -0.34
N TYR A 82 -1.89 5.04 0.78
CA TYR A 82 -2.09 5.67 2.06
C TYR A 82 -0.90 5.38 2.96
N THR A 83 -0.38 6.38 3.66
CA THR A 83 0.73 6.19 4.58
C THR A 83 0.43 6.76 5.96
N CYS A 84 1.10 6.22 6.96
CA CYS A 84 1.12 6.76 8.31
C CYS A 84 2.49 6.55 8.95
N LEU A 85 3.04 7.58 9.57
CA LEU A 85 4.21 7.46 10.44
C LEU A 85 3.76 6.98 11.82
N VAL A 86 4.32 5.87 12.26
CA VAL A 86 4.07 5.30 13.58
C VAL A 86 5.25 5.59 14.47
N GLU A 87 4.97 6.21 15.62
CA GLU A 87 5.91 6.49 16.70
C GLU A 87 5.63 5.50 17.83
N VAL A 88 6.52 4.53 18.07
CA VAL A 88 6.25 3.45 19.05
C VAL A 88 6.01 4.00 20.46
N ASP A 89 6.62 5.14 20.79
CA ASP A 89 6.57 5.76 22.11
C ASP A 89 5.39 6.72 22.32
N ARG A 90 4.54 6.90 21.31
CA ARG A 90 3.38 7.79 21.42
C ARG A 90 2.37 7.27 22.44
N VAL A 91 1.81 8.18 23.22
CA VAL A 91 0.78 7.87 24.23
C VAL A 91 -0.50 7.35 23.57
N GLU A 92 -0.95 7.96 22.48
CA GLU A 92 -2.12 7.48 21.74
C GLU A 92 -1.73 6.35 20.78
N PRO A 93 -2.32 5.14 20.90
CA PRO A 93 -1.96 4.00 20.06
C PRO A 93 -2.59 4.06 18.66
N TYR A 94 -3.32 5.13 18.35
CA TYR A 94 -4.18 5.24 17.18
C TYR A 94 -3.56 6.16 16.12
N TYR A 95 -3.49 5.63 14.91
CA TYR A 95 -2.78 6.22 13.78
C TYR A 95 -3.68 6.34 12.58
N LEU A 96 -3.85 7.56 12.09
CA LEU A 96 -4.66 7.87 10.91
C LEU A 96 -3.79 7.91 9.68
N PHE A 97 -4.19 7.18 8.65
CA PHE A 97 -3.49 7.22 7.38
C PHE A 97 -3.96 8.38 6.52
N GLU A 98 -3.01 9.01 5.85
CA GLU A 98 -3.24 10.08 4.88
C GLU A 98 -3.10 9.53 3.47
N LEU A 99 -3.90 10.05 2.53
CA LEU A 99 -3.71 9.77 1.11
C LEU A 99 -2.41 10.44 0.66
N THR A 100 -1.43 9.64 0.28
CA THR A 100 -0.05 10.11 0.00
C THR A 100 0.26 10.14 -1.49
N GLY A 101 -0.36 9.27 -2.29
CA GLY A 101 -0.09 9.21 -3.72
C GLY A 101 -0.85 8.08 -4.41
N HIS A 102 -0.38 7.70 -5.59
CA HIS A 102 -0.98 6.63 -6.39
C HIS A 102 0.06 5.84 -7.20
N GLY A 103 -0.32 4.64 -7.64
CA GLY A 103 0.48 3.72 -8.45
C GLY A 103 0.25 3.86 -9.96
N GLY A 104 0.00 5.07 -10.46
CA GLY A 104 -0.25 5.32 -11.88
C GLY A 104 1.02 5.68 -12.67
N GLY A 105 0.87 6.05 -13.94
CA GLY A 105 1.97 6.56 -14.76
C GLY A 105 3.11 5.55 -14.90
N ASP A 106 4.34 5.98 -14.66
CA ASP A 106 5.54 5.16 -14.76
C ASP A 106 5.80 4.29 -13.51
N ALA A 107 4.91 4.32 -12.49
CA ALA A 107 5.04 3.49 -11.28
C ALA A 107 5.10 1.99 -11.59
N LEU A 108 4.47 1.56 -12.70
CA LEU A 108 4.53 0.19 -13.18
C LEU A 108 5.96 -0.24 -13.52
N GLU A 109 6.78 0.69 -14.04
CA GLU A 109 8.14 0.43 -14.52
C GLU A 109 9.17 0.73 -13.44
N THR A 110 8.93 1.79 -12.65
CA THR A 110 9.92 2.36 -11.73
C THR A 110 9.66 2.02 -10.26
N GLY A 111 8.41 1.71 -9.90
CA GLY A 111 7.99 1.61 -8.50
C GLY A 111 7.90 2.96 -7.77
N ASN A 112 8.03 4.07 -8.49
CA ASN A 112 7.95 5.41 -7.90
C ASN A 112 6.51 5.79 -7.58
N VAL A 113 6.34 6.41 -6.41
CA VAL A 113 5.05 6.97 -5.98
C VAL A 113 4.75 8.20 -6.81
N GLN A 114 3.55 8.25 -7.37
CA GLN A 114 3.04 9.45 -8.05
C GLN A 114 2.24 10.29 -7.05
N TYR A 115 2.52 11.59 -7.01
CA TYR A 115 1.93 12.52 -6.03
C TYR A 115 0.84 13.41 -6.62
N ASP A 116 0.73 13.50 -7.95
CA ASP A 116 -0.35 14.25 -8.59
C ASP A 116 -1.66 13.46 -8.49
N LEU A 117 -2.62 14.00 -7.75
CA LEU A 117 -3.90 13.36 -7.51
C LEU A 117 -5.02 13.98 -8.35
N GLU A 118 -4.79 15.01 -9.16
CA GLU A 118 -5.85 15.77 -9.84
C GLU A 118 -6.70 14.87 -10.76
N MET A 119 -6.06 13.94 -11.46
CA MET A 119 -6.69 12.97 -12.37
C MET A 119 -7.50 11.86 -11.66
N ILE A 120 -7.32 11.70 -10.35
CA ILE A 120 -8.02 10.69 -9.55
C ILE A 120 -9.37 11.27 -9.07
N GLY A 121 -10.46 10.61 -9.48
CA GLY A 121 -11.85 10.97 -9.19
C GLY A 121 -12.46 10.13 -8.06
N SER A 122 -13.40 9.25 -8.42
CA SER A 122 -14.19 8.41 -7.50
C SER A 122 -13.34 7.54 -6.59
N ALA A 123 -12.17 7.09 -7.05
CA ALA A 123 -11.27 6.26 -6.27
C ALA A 123 -10.86 6.92 -4.94
N LYS A 124 -10.75 8.26 -4.86
CA LYS A 124 -10.45 8.98 -3.60
C LYS A 124 -11.50 8.76 -2.53
N LYS A 125 -12.74 8.46 -2.94
CA LYS A 125 -13.89 8.24 -2.05
C LYS A 125 -14.00 6.79 -1.58
N MET A 126 -13.09 5.90 -1.98
CA MET A 126 -13.10 4.49 -1.54
C MET A 126 -13.01 4.32 -0.03
N LYS A 127 -12.41 5.29 0.66
CA LYS A 127 -12.10 5.18 2.08
C LYS A 127 -12.59 6.40 2.82
N ASP A 128 -13.43 6.14 3.82
CA ASP A 128 -13.79 7.12 4.85
C ASP A 128 -12.72 7.20 5.96
N LEU A 129 -12.17 6.05 6.40
CA LEU A 129 -11.15 5.98 7.47
C LEU A 129 -10.23 4.75 7.36
N PHE A 130 -8.94 4.93 7.65
CA PHE A 130 -7.95 3.85 7.83
C PHE A 130 -7.25 4.21 9.12
N LEU A 131 -7.40 3.31 10.09
CA LEU A 131 -6.93 3.46 11.44
C LEU A 131 -6.05 2.25 11.74
N ALA A 132 -4.79 2.49 12.10
CA ALA A 132 -3.98 1.48 12.76
C ALA A 132 -4.06 1.70 14.27
N LYS A 133 -4.18 0.61 15.02
CA LYS A 133 -3.94 0.57 16.46
C LYS A 133 -2.66 -0.23 16.69
N ILE A 134 -1.70 0.35 17.40
CA ILE A 134 -0.49 -0.35 17.81
C ILE A 134 -0.71 -0.93 19.20
N GLU A 135 -0.51 -2.23 19.34
CA GLU A 135 -0.56 -2.96 20.60
C GLU A 135 0.83 -3.55 20.85
N GLY A 136 1.46 -3.14 21.95
CA GLY A 136 2.75 -3.65 22.44
C GLY A 136 2.61 -4.44 23.72
#